data_AF-A0A1F5A157-F1
#
_entry.id   AF-A0A1F5A157-F1
#
_cell.length_a   1.000
_cell.length_b   1.000
_cell.length_c   1.000
_cell.angle_alpha   90.00
_cell.angle_beta   90.00
_cell.angle_gamma   90.00
#
_symmetry.space_group_name_H-M   'P 1'
#
loop_
_entity.id
_entity.type
_entity.pdbx_description
1 polymer ?
#
loop_
_entity_poly.entity_id
_entity_poly.type
_entity_poly.pdbx_seq_one_letter_code
_entity_poly.pdbx_strand_id
1 'polypeptide(L)'
;MTLAGTVGAAISFSPEIPTQEKALDLSSIPAASEYATEVPKGRGFFGSDSAVLGRSLARINNALGTSLQPDVRLARLAQWIYDRLGPEPSLPRQSELDLLTRHLGLPEPVPHLLITHAPDAPRLANVVSARLAKVFNLSEYTHIGGVADRVERGVLVVIALSRRHATMAPVPRSLPGPARLPLEGSLASGYSRPKLAHTLPGGETRIVDLGQGPAFAASADLAGTGRHRLEIVADGPRGPEVIVNFHVFVGVPVEVKPETAPEPRRTVKPDQAQSRLFELINQERVKAGLEALVFDPELSEAARGHSEDMRKEGYVGHLSPTSGSAEERLLRAGIVTDLAAENIAHGNDPDEIHKGLMDSPGHRNAILLPKTTHVGIGISSARKGNVVDYIVTELFIRRIPPLGPDAGLLVLTELAASRELDGLQPLKEEPALSELAAAAVRRYLDDPVLSQDDVMDGLRRQLEQSQAPRGAVTAAFIVAGSIKEGVARMEIDPKSWAAARRVGVGIAQGVRPGLVPNSIVLVLIFSD
;
A
#
# COMPACT_ATOMS: atom_id res chain seq x y z
N MET A 1 5.07 6.52 2.45
CA MET A 1 3.74 6.32 3.08
C MET A 1 3.45 4.84 2.94
N THR A 2 3.51 4.11 4.03
CA THR A 2 3.40 2.64 4.11
C THR A 2 2.01 2.30 4.64
N LEU A 3 1.27 1.41 3.96
CA LEU A 3 -0.09 1.03 4.36
C LEU A 3 -0.29 -0.49 4.33
N ALA A 4 -0.66 -1.08 5.48
CA ALA A 4 -0.85 -2.52 5.62
C ALA A 4 -2.34 -2.75 5.73
N GLY A 5 -2.77 -3.81 5.09
CA GLY A 5 -4.13 -4.26 5.19
C GLY A 5 -4.15 -5.68 4.71
N THR A 6 -5.10 -6.45 5.21
CA THR A 6 -5.47 -7.68 4.51
C THR A 6 -6.15 -7.25 3.23
N VAL A 7 -5.36 -7.08 2.19
CA VAL A 7 -5.85 -6.76 0.85
C VAL A 7 -6.13 -8.10 0.19
N GLY A 8 -7.27 -8.67 0.55
CA GLY A 8 -7.55 -10.07 0.27
C GLY A 8 -8.45 -10.67 1.34
N ALA A 9 -9.52 -11.32 0.91
CA ALA A 9 -10.13 -12.33 1.77
C ALA A 9 -9.13 -13.48 1.87
N ALA A 10 -8.50 -13.65 3.04
CA ALA A 10 -7.82 -14.90 3.31
C ALA A 10 -8.90 -15.98 3.46
N ILE A 11 -8.91 -16.94 2.52
CA ILE A 11 -9.85 -18.06 2.57
C ILE A 11 -9.08 -19.33 2.93
N SER A 12 -9.45 -19.94 4.05
CA SER A 12 -8.83 -21.18 4.54
C SER A 12 -9.72 -22.41 4.28
N PHE A 13 -9.15 -23.45 3.65
CA PHE A 13 -9.87 -24.65 3.17
C PHE A 13 -9.38 -25.99 3.74
N SER A 14 -10.22 -27.01 3.55
CA SER A 14 -9.83 -28.43 3.40
C SER A 14 -9.72 -28.79 1.90
N PRO A 15 -8.84 -29.72 1.50
CA PRO A 15 -8.17 -29.72 0.20
C PRO A 15 -8.94 -30.19 -1.06
N GLU A 16 -10.26 -30.42 -1.02
CA GLU A 16 -10.97 -31.21 -2.07
C GLU A 16 -12.19 -30.51 -2.70
N ILE A 17 -12.16 -29.19 -2.89
CA ILE A 17 -13.28 -28.45 -3.50
C ILE A 17 -12.94 -28.08 -4.96
N PRO A 18 -13.43 -28.80 -5.99
CA PRO A 18 -13.28 -28.40 -7.39
C PRO A 18 -14.14 -27.15 -7.70
N THR A 19 -13.65 -26.26 -8.56
CA THR A 19 -14.28 -24.95 -8.82
C THR A 19 -15.05 -24.92 -10.14
N GLN A 20 -16.36 -24.65 -10.09
CA GLN A 20 -17.12 -24.05 -11.21
C GLN A 20 -17.57 -22.64 -10.80
N GLU A 21 -17.91 -21.75 -11.73
CA GLU A 21 -18.34 -20.37 -11.41
C GLU A 21 -19.85 -20.20 -11.46
N LYS A 22 -20.44 -19.70 -10.37
CA LYS A 22 -21.84 -19.25 -10.33
C LYS A 22 -21.90 -17.73 -10.33
N ALA A 23 -22.71 -17.14 -11.22
CA ALA A 23 -22.91 -15.69 -11.28
C ALA A 23 -23.45 -15.14 -9.95
N LEU A 24 -22.95 -13.98 -9.52
CA LEU A 24 -23.47 -13.24 -8.36
C LEU A 24 -24.95 -12.87 -8.55
N ASP A 25 -25.79 -13.28 -7.62
CA ASP A 25 -27.18 -12.83 -7.48
C ASP A 25 -27.38 -12.24 -6.08
N LEU A 26 -27.71 -10.94 -6.05
CA LEU A 26 -27.98 -10.17 -4.83
C LEU A 26 -29.48 -9.94 -4.61
N SER A 27 -30.35 -10.36 -5.53
CA SER A 27 -31.78 -10.03 -5.52
C SER A 27 -32.51 -10.53 -4.27
N SER A 28 -32.03 -11.63 -3.69
CA SER A 28 -32.55 -12.25 -2.47
C SER A 28 -31.92 -11.72 -1.16
N ILE A 29 -30.91 -10.86 -1.25
CA ILE A 29 -30.17 -10.33 -0.10
C ILE A 29 -30.56 -8.87 0.11
N PRO A 30 -31.22 -8.52 1.22
CA PRO A 30 -31.58 -7.14 1.50
C PRO A 30 -30.33 -6.24 1.58
N ALA A 31 -30.33 -5.16 0.80
CA ALA A 31 -29.30 -4.13 0.84
C ALA A 31 -29.41 -3.33 2.15
N ALA A 32 -28.30 -3.10 2.84
CA ALA A 32 -28.25 -2.07 3.88
C ALA A 32 -28.41 -0.68 3.26
N SER A 33 -29.03 0.27 3.97
CA SER A 33 -29.09 1.69 3.57
C SER A 33 -27.80 2.45 3.93
N GLU A 34 -27.08 1.97 4.94
CA GLU A 34 -25.93 2.62 5.54
C GLU A 34 -24.84 1.60 5.91
N TYR A 35 -23.62 2.09 6.04
CA TYR A 35 -22.54 1.41 6.72
C TYR A 35 -22.60 1.74 8.21
N ALA A 36 -22.46 0.72 9.07
CA ALA A 36 -22.49 0.93 10.52
C ALA A 36 -21.55 -0.04 11.24
N THR A 37 -20.91 0.42 12.30
CA THR A 37 -20.11 -0.45 13.19
C THR A 37 -20.96 -1.10 14.27
N GLU A 38 -22.17 -0.59 14.53
CA GLU A 38 -23.11 -1.24 15.44
C GLU A 38 -23.67 -2.53 14.80
N VAL A 39 -23.80 -3.58 15.61
CA VAL A 39 -24.34 -4.87 15.15
C VAL A 39 -25.87 -4.80 15.15
N PRO A 40 -26.55 -5.02 14.01
CA PRO A 40 -28.01 -5.11 13.99
C PRO A 40 -28.51 -6.28 14.84
N LYS A 41 -29.70 -6.14 15.44
CA LYS A 41 -30.34 -7.25 16.16
C LYS A 41 -30.56 -8.44 15.22
N GLY A 42 -30.13 -9.63 15.65
CA GLY A 42 -30.30 -10.84 14.86
C GLY A 42 -29.48 -12.02 15.39
N ARG A 43 -29.59 -13.18 14.73
CA ARG A 43 -28.77 -14.34 15.06
C ARG A 43 -27.43 -14.24 14.32
N GLY A 44 -26.32 -14.42 15.03
CA GLY A 44 -24.99 -14.51 14.41
C GLY A 44 -24.67 -15.86 13.77
N PHE A 45 -25.57 -16.85 13.87
CA PHE A 45 -25.37 -18.17 13.28
C PHE A 45 -26.67 -18.73 12.66
N PHE A 46 -26.56 -19.38 11.50
CA PHE A 46 -27.67 -20.03 10.76
C PHE A 46 -27.39 -21.52 10.47
N GLY A 47 -28.42 -22.25 10.03
CA GLY A 47 -28.38 -23.70 9.81
C GLY A 47 -28.90 -24.54 10.98
N SER A 48 -29.09 -25.83 10.72
CA SER A 48 -29.71 -26.84 11.59
C SER A 48 -28.96 -27.02 12.91
N ASP A 49 -27.62 -26.91 12.91
CA ASP A 49 -26.78 -27.03 14.10
C ASP A 49 -26.20 -25.69 14.58
N SER A 50 -26.72 -24.55 14.08
CA SER A 50 -26.33 -23.20 14.49
C SER A 50 -26.40 -22.97 15.99
N ALA A 51 -27.40 -23.55 16.67
CA ALA A 51 -27.57 -23.40 18.10
C ALA A 51 -26.42 -24.06 18.89
N VAL A 52 -25.84 -25.14 18.35
CA VAL A 52 -24.65 -25.80 18.95
C VAL A 52 -23.42 -24.92 18.78
N LEU A 53 -23.22 -24.35 17.59
CA LEU A 53 -22.13 -23.42 17.31
C LEU A 53 -22.24 -22.16 18.18
N GLY A 54 -23.43 -21.55 18.25
CA GLY A 54 -23.70 -20.36 19.06
C GLY A 54 -23.46 -20.60 20.56
N ARG A 55 -23.96 -21.71 21.13
CA ARG A 55 -23.67 -22.07 22.54
C ARG A 55 -22.19 -22.37 22.79
N SER A 56 -21.46 -22.77 21.76
CA SER A 56 -20.04 -23.09 21.87
C SER A 56 -19.15 -21.85 21.78
N LEU A 57 -19.66 -20.69 21.35
CA LEU A 57 -18.89 -19.46 21.20
C LEU A 57 -18.16 -19.05 22.49
N ALA A 58 -18.82 -19.15 23.65
CA ALA A 58 -18.17 -18.86 24.94
C ALA A 58 -16.97 -19.79 25.21
N ARG A 59 -17.07 -21.08 24.88
CA ARG A 59 -15.95 -22.02 24.99
C ARG A 59 -14.84 -21.74 23.98
N ILE A 60 -15.20 -21.37 22.76
CA ILE A 60 -14.25 -20.96 21.71
C ILE A 60 -13.47 -19.74 22.20
N ASN A 61 -14.16 -18.71 22.68
CA ASN A 61 -13.59 -17.49 23.23
C ASN A 61 -12.62 -17.78 24.39
N ASN A 62 -13.04 -18.61 25.35
CA ASN A 62 -12.18 -18.99 26.48
C ASN A 62 -10.95 -19.79 26.02
N ALA A 63 -11.10 -20.72 25.08
CA ALA A 63 -9.99 -21.55 24.60
C ALA A 63 -8.95 -20.75 23.81
N LEU A 64 -9.40 -19.68 23.14
CA LEU A 64 -8.57 -18.85 22.27
C LEU A 64 -8.13 -17.53 22.94
N GLY A 65 -8.60 -17.24 24.15
CA GLY A 65 -8.31 -15.96 24.84
C GLY A 65 -8.89 -14.74 24.13
N THR A 66 -10.04 -14.87 23.46
CA THR A 66 -10.69 -13.80 22.66
C THR A 66 -12.10 -13.51 23.17
N SER A 67 -12.71 -12.45 22.64
CA SER A 67 -14.07 -12.02 22.90
C SER A 67 -14.81 -11.78 21.58
N LEU A 68 -14.88 -12.82 20.73
CA LEU A 68 -15.61 -12.74 19.47
C LEU A 68 -17.09 -12.47 19.72
N GLN A 69 -17.62 -11.44 19.04
CA GLN A 69 -19.02 -11.07 19.09
C GLN A 69 -19.78 -11.57 17.86
N PRO A 70 -20.97 -12.17 18.03
CA PRO A 70 -21.79 -12.61 16.89
C PRO A 70 -22.31 -11.40 16.08
N ASP A 71 -22.17 -11.43 14.76
CA ASP A 71 -22.72 -10.42 13.83
C ASP A 71 -23.64 -11.08 12.79
N VAL A 72 -24.90 -10.64 12.72
CA VAL A 72 -25.91 -11.16 11.78
C VAL A 72 -25.54 -10.92 10.31
N ARG A 73 -24.81 -9.84 10.01
CA ARG A 73 -24.36 -9.54 8.64
C ARG A 73 -23.30 -10.56 8.20
N LEU A 74 -22.34 -10.88 9.08
CA LEU A 74 -21.36 -11.94 8.83
C LEU A 74 -22.02 -13.31 8.69
N ALA A 75 -23.09 -13.58 9.43
CA ALA A 75 -23.87 -14.81 9.28
C ALA A 75 -24.55 -14.90 7.91
N ARG A 76 -25.10 -13.79 7.39
CA ARG A 76 -25.69 -13.72 6.04
C ARG A 76 -24.63 -13.91 4.95
N LEU A 77 -23.45 -13.31 5.13
CA LEU A 77 -22.31 -13.53 4.25
C LEU A 77 -21.93 -15.02 4.22
N ALA A 78 -21.80 -15.66 5.39
CA ALA A 78 -21.50 -17.07 5.50
C ALA A 78 -22.60 -17.96 4.86
N GLN A 79 -23.87 -17.60 4.99
CA GLN A 79 -24.98 -18.32 4.36
C GLN A 79 -24.91 -18.24 2.84
N TRP A 80 -24.67 -17.05 2.30
CA TRP A 80 -24.55 -16.87 0.86
C TRP A 80 -23.40 -17.70 0.27
N ILE A 81 -22.29 -17.82 1.01
CA ILE A 81 -21.18 -18.70 0.63
C ILE A 81 -21.60 -20.16 0.73
N TYR A 82 -22.24 -20.56 1.84
CA TYR A 82 -22.72 -21.92 2.05
C TYR A 82 -23.62 -22.41 0.90
N ASP A 83 -24.55 -21.58 0.44
CA ASP A 83 -25.47 -21.90 -0.66
C ASP A 83 -24.74 -22.17 -2.00
N ARG A 84 -23.50 -21.69 -2.13
CA ARG A 84 -22.62 -21.91 -3.29
C ARG A 84 -21.73 -23.13 -3.17
N LEU A 85 -21.60 -23.73 -1.98
CA LEU A 85 -20.78 -24.92 -1.73
C LEU A 85 -21.47 -26.25 -2.06
N GLY A 86 -22.61 -26.23 -2.79
CA GLY A 86 -23.35 -27.41 -3.22
C GLY A 86 -22.54 -28.43 -4.07
N PRO A 87 -23.19 -29.40 -4.74
CA PRO A 87 -22.52 -30.53 -5.38
C PRO A 87 -21.47 -30.15 -6.44
N GLU A 88 -21.62 -28.99 -7.08
CA GLU A 88 -20.58 -28.33 -7.88
C GLU A 88 -20.16 -27.03 -7.19
N PRO A 89 -19.17 -27.08 -6.29
CA PRO A 89 -18.87 -25.96 -5.43
C PRO A 89 -18.16 -24.83 -6.18
N SER A 90 -18.58 -23.59 -5.90
CA SER A 90 -17.98 -22.38 -6.46
C SER A 90 -17.50 -21.48 -5.33
N LEU A 91 -16.22 -21.13 -5.32
CA LEU A 91 -15.71 -20.16 -4.37
C LEU A 91 -15.95 -18.75 -4.89
N PRO A 92 -16.45 -17.83 -4.05
CA PRO A 92 -16.65 -16.47 -4.48
C PRO A 92 -15.29 -15.81 -4.70
N ARG A 93 -15.24 -14.95 -5.70
CA ARG A 93 -14.07 -14.10 -5.97
C ARG A 93 -14.00 -12.99 -4.95
N GLN A 94 -12.80 -12.43 -4.77
CA GLN A 94 -12.62 -11.34 -3.81
C GLN A 94 -13.51 -10.14 -4.12
N SER A 95 -13.72 -9.80 -5.40
CA SER A 95 -14.61 -8.71 -5.81
C SER A 95 -16.08 -8.97 -5.49
N GLU A 96 -16.52 -10.22 -5.55
CA GLU A 96 -17.89 -10.60 -5.14
C GLU A 96 -18.04 -10.51 -3.62
N LEU A 97 -17.02 -10.93 -2.87
CA LEU A 97 -16.99 -10.83 -1.41
C LEU A 97 -16.97 -9.39 -0.94
N ASP A 98 -16.17 -8.52 -1.55
CA ASP A 98 -16.15 -7.09 -1.23
C ASP A 98 -17.52 -6.48 -1.52
N LEU A 99 -18.06 -6.68 -2.73
CA LEU A 99 -19.39 -6.17 -3.11
C LEU A 99 -20.48 -6.62 -2.13
N LEU A 100 -20.50 -7.90 -1.74
CA LEU A 100 -21.47 -8.42 -0.77
C LEU A 100 -21.24 -7.87 0.65
N THR A 101 -19.99 -7.74 1.07
CA THR A 101 -19.64 -7.09 2.35
C THR A 101 -20.19 -5.67 2.39
N ARG A 102 -20.03 -4.91 1.30
CA ARG A 102 -20.59 -3.55 1.17
C ARG A 102 -22.09 -3.56 1.11
N HIS A 103 -22.67 -4.52 0.40
CA HIS A 103 -24.11 -4.69 0.28
C HIS A 103 -24.79 -4.90 1.63
N LEU A 104 -24.11 -5.57 2.55
CA LEU A 104 -24.57 -5.83 3.91
C LEU A 104 -24.28 -4.67 4.89
N GLY A 105 -23.65 -3.59 4.43
CA GLY A 105 -23.38 -2.40 5.27
C GLY A 105 -22.23 -2.58 6.26
N LEU A 106 -21.26 -3.45 5.95
CA LEU A 106 -20.04 -3.61 6.73
C LEU A 106 -18.98 -2.60 6.23
N PRO A 107 -18.54 -1.64 7.07
CA PRO A 107 -17.49 -0.67 6.70
C PRO A 107 -16.07 -1.26 6.76
N GLU A 108 -15.86 -2.37 7.45
CA GLU A 108 -14.54 -2.99 7.63
C GLU A 108 -14.00 -3.59 6.31
N PRO A 109 -12.68 -3.85 6.22
CA PRO A 109 -12.12 -4.66 5.14
C PRO A 109 -12.83 -6.02 4.99
N VAL A 110 -12.65 -6.63 3.82
CA VAL A 110 -13.31 -7.90 3.46
C VAL A 110 -13.08 -8.97 4.55
N PRO A 111 -14.15 -9.64 5.04
CA PRO A 111 -14.04 -10.65 6.09
C PRO A 111 -13.16 -11.85 5.71
N HIS A 112 -12.47 -12.41 6.70
CA HIS A 112 -11.78 -13.70 6.55
C HIS A 112 -12.81 -14.83 6.53
N LEU A 113 -12.65 -15.77 5.61
CA LEU A 113 -13.55 -16.91 5.45
C LEU A 113 -12.89 -18.23 5.84
N LEU A 114 -13.56 -18.99 6.69
CA LEU A 114 -13.15 -20.32 7.10
C LEU A 114 -14.24 -21.32 6.73
N ILE A 115 -13.88 -22.29 5.88
CA ILE A 115 -14.77 -23.40 5.52
C ILE A 115 -14.17 -24.69 6.07
N THR A 116 -14.94 -25.40 6.89
CA THR A 116 -14.48 -26.64 7.54
C THR A 116 -15.60 -27.66 7.67
N HIS A 117 -15.20 -28.92 7.83
CA HIS A 117 -16.12 -30.03 8.10
C HIS A 117 -15.91 -30.52 9.53
N ALA A 118 -17.00 -30.74 10.26
CA ALA A 118 -17.01 -31.48 11.50
C ALA A 118 -17.63 -32.86 11.26
N PRO A 119 -17.20 -33.91 11.98
CA PRO A 119 -17.77 -35.25 11.84
C PRO A 119 -19.22 -35.31 12.37
N ASP A 120 -19.55 -34.52 13.39
CA ASP A 120 -20.86 -34.46 14.03
C ASP A 120 -21.02 -33.13 14.79
N ALA A 121 -22.25 -32.82 15.20
CA ALA A 121 -22.56 -31.60 15.95
C ALA A 121 -21.86 -31.51 17.31
N PRO A 122 -21.75 -32.57 18.14
CA PRO A 122 -21.01 -32.52 19.41
C PRO A 122 -19.53 -32.09 19.29
N ARG A 123 -18.85 -32.51 18.22
CA ARG A 123 -17.42 -32.19 17.98
C ARG A 123 -17.19 -30.83 17.29
N LEU A 124 -18.26 -30.15 16.88
CA LEU A 124 -18.19 -28.89 16.13
C LEU A 124 -17.35 -27.83 16.83
N ALA A 125 -17.55 -27.64 18.14
CA ALA A 125 -16.81 -26.66 18.94
C ALA A 125 -15.29 -26.89 18.86
N ASN A 126 -14.84 -28.14 19.04
CA ASN A 126 -13.41 -28.47 19.06
C ASN A 126 -12.78 -28.29 17.68
N VAL A 127 -13.48 -28.71 16.62
CA VAL A 127 -13.01 -28.53 15.24
C VAL A 127 -12.91 -27.04 14.90
N VAL A 128 -13.95 -26.26 15.20
CA VAL A 128 -13.97 -24.82 14.94
C VAL A 128 -12.88 -24.11 15.75
N SER A 129 -12.75 -24.37 17.06
CA SER A 129 -11.66 -23.80 17.87
C SER A 129 -10.28 -24.11 17.30
N ALA A 130 -10.01 -25.36 16.94
CA ALA A 130 -8.71 -25.76 16.40
C ALA A 130 -8.41 -25.10 15.05
N ARG A 131 -9.42 -24.83 14.24
CA ARG A 131 -9.28 -24.11 12.97
C ARG A 131 -9.09 -22.62 13.17
N LEU A 132 -9.88 -22.01 14.06
CA LEU A 132 -9.76 -20.61 14.42
C LEU A 132 -8.40 -20.30 15.06
N ALA A 133 -7.87 -21.17 15.92
CA ALA A 133 -6.53 -21.02 16.49
C ALA A 133 -5.45 -20.78 15.41
N LYS A 134 -5.54 -21.51 14.28
CA LYS A 134 -4.60 -21.33 13.16
C LYS A 134 -4.78 -20.01 12.41
N VAL A 135 -5.98 -19.47 12.39
CA VAL A 135 -6.31 -18.20 11.73
C VAL A 135 -5.96 -17.00 12.62
N PHE A 136 -6.15 -17.14 13.93
CA PHE A 136 -5.78 -16.12 14.93
C PHE A 136 -4.26 -15.96 15.06
N ASN A 137 -3.49 -17.00 14.71
CA ASN A 137 -2.05 -16.91 14.52
C ASN A 137 -1.62 -16.00 13.35
N LEU A 138 -2.51 -15.29 12.66
CA LEU A 138 -2.12 -14.36 11.59
C LEU A 138 -2.71 -12.97 11.80
N SER A 139 -3.88 -12.88 12.44
CA SER A 139 -4.59 -11.62 12.66
C SER A 139 -5.56 -11.75 13.83
N GLU A 140 -5.84 -10.64 14.50
CA GLU A 140 -6.87 -10.55 15.53
C GLU A 140 -8.24 -10.34 14.89
N TYR A 141 -9.28 -10.95 15.47
CA TYR A 141 -10.68 -10.79 15.03
C TYR A 141 -11.57 -10.45 16.22
N THR A 142 -12.57 -9.60 15.98
CA THR A 142 -13.50 -9.13 17.01
C THR A 142 -14.93 -9.61 16.78
N HIS A 143 -15.30 -9.92 15.53
CA HIS A 143 -16.65 -10.34 15.17
C HIS A 143 -16.65 -11.64 14.38
N ILE A 144 -17.69 -12.43 14.59
CA ILE A 144 -17.90 -13.73 13.96
C ILE A 144 -19.34 -13.87 13.47
N GLY A 145 -19.54 -14.47 12.32
CA GLY A 145 -20.82 -15.01 11.91
C GLY A 145 -20.63 -16.32 11.17
N GLY A 146 -21.65 -17.18 11.12
CA GLY A 146 -21.46 -18.46 10.45
C GLY A 146 -22.71 -19.26 10.15
N VAL A 147 -22.50 -20.34 9.41
CA VAL A 147 -23.50 -21.37 9.11
C VAL A 147 -22.96 -22.72 9.54
N ALA A 148 -23.82 -23.52 10.16
CA ALA A 148 -23.53 -24.91 10.52
C ALA A 148 -24.75 -25.77 10.18
N ASP A 149 -24.61 -26.58 9.13
CA ASP A 149 -25.69 -27.42 8.61
C ASP A 149 -25.26 -28.88 8.46
N ARG A 150 -26.20 -29.80 8.74
CA ARG A 150 -25.97 -31.23 8.55
C ARG A 150 -25.94 -31.56 7.06
N VAL A 151 -24.95 -32.35 6.69
CA VAL A 151 -24.78 -32.92 5.35
C VAL A 151 -24.55 -34.42 5.48
N GLU A 152 -24.57 -35.17 4.36
CA GLU A 152 -24.47 -36.65 4.38
C GLU A 152 -23.28 -37.17 5.21
N ARG A 153 -22.17 -36.43 5.23
CA ARG A 153 -20.93 -36.82 5.94
C ARG A 153 -20.57 -35.90 7.12
N GLY A 154 -21.56 -35.51 7.93
CA GLY A 154 -21.35 -34.78 9.18
C GLY A 154 -21.95 -33.38 9.17
N VAL A 155 -21.18 -32.36 9.55
CA VAL A 155 -21.63 -30.96 9.59
C VAL A 155 -20.67 -30.09 8.79
N LEU A 156 -21.20 -29.40 7.77
CA LEU A 156 -20.47 -28.39 7.02
C LEU A 156 -20.59 -27.05 7.75
N VAL A 157 -19.45 -26.38 7.92
CA VAL A 157 -19.36 -25.12 8.66
C VAL A 157 -18.69 -24.05 7.80
N VAL A 158 -19.35 -22.91 7.66
CA VAL A 158 -18.81 -21.69 7.03
C VAL A 158 -18.79 -20.59 8.08
N ILE A 159 -17.63 -19.98 8.29
CA ILE A 159 -17.45 -18.89 9.25
C ILE A 159 -16.87 -17.68 8.52
N ALA A 160 -17.44 -16.51 8.78
CA ALA A 160 -16.91 -15.21 8.41
C ALA A 160 -16.43 -14.47 9.66
N LEU A 161 -15.21 -13.92 9.61
CA LEU A 161 -14.58 -13.18 10.70
C LEU A 161 -14.25 -11.76 10.24
N SER A 162 -14.56 -10.78 11.08
CA SER A 162 -14.24 -9.37 10.81
C SER A 162 -13.41 -8.73 11.93
N ARG A 163 -12.64 -7.72 11.54
CA ARG A 163 -11.74 -6.93 12.37
C ARG A 163 -12.32 -5.54 12.57
N ARG A 164 -13.16 -5.39 13.59
CA ARG A 164 -13.75 -4.09 13.95
C ARG A 164 -12.84 -3.38 14.94
N HIS A 165 -11.98 -2.50 14.42
CA HIS A 165 -11.05 -1.68 15.21
C HIS A 165 -11.50 -0.21 15.33
N ALA A 166 -12.74 0.11 14.97
CA ALA A 166 -13.34 1.42 15.21
C ALA A 166 -14.83 1.30 15.50
N THR A 167 -15.36 2.30 16.20
CA THR A 167 -16.77 2.66 16.25
C THR A 167 -16.99 3.91 15.42
N MET A 168 -18.08 3.97 14.66
CA MET A 168 -18.42 5.12 13.80
C MET A 168 -19.92 5.37 13.81
N ALA A 169 -20.29 6.64 13.64
CA ALA A 169 -21.65 7.01 13.27
C ALA A 169 -22.03 6.36 11.92
N PRO A 170 -23.31 6.00 11.72
CA PRO A 170 -23.74 5.41 10.45
C PRO A 170 -23.50 6.33 9.25
N VAL A 171 -23.07 5.74 8.13
CA VAL A 171 -22.73 6.46 6.90
C VAL A 171 -23.63 5.99 5.76
N PRO A 172 -24.36 6.88 5.05
CA PRO A 172 -25.19 6.48 3.93
C PRO A 172 -24.37 5.88 2.79
N ARG A 173 -24.91 4.83 2.15
CA ARG A 173 -24.26 4.22 0.97
C ARG A 173 -24.41 5.05 -0.30
N SER A 174 -25.44 5.89 -0.35
CA SER A 174 -25.70 6.73 -1.52
C SER A 174 -26.27 8.07 -1.12
N LEU A 175 -25.96 9.09 -1.93
CA LEU A 175 -26.49 10.44 -1.80
C LEU A 175 -27.11 10.86 -3.13
N PRO A 176 -28.23 11.61 -3.12
CA PRO A 176 -28.90 12.03 -4.36
C PRO A 176 -28.07 13.04 -5.17
N GLY A 177 -27.14 13.73 -4.52
CA GLY A 177 -26.25 14.69 -5.16
C GLY A 177 -25.08 15.08 -4.27
N PRO A 178 -24.19 15.95 -4.76
CA PRO A 178 -23.01 16.39 -4.05
C PRO A 178 -23.29 16.92 -2.65
N ALA A 179 -22.46 16.53 -1.68
CA ALA A 179 -22.61 16.95 -0.29
C ALA A 179 -21.30 16.85 0.50
N ARG A 180 -21.25 17.50 1.66
CA ARG A 180 -20.25 17.18 2.69
C ARG A 180 -20.79 16.10 3.60
N LEU A 181 -20.07 15.00 3.69
CA LEU A 181 -20.42 13.85 4.50
C LEU A 181 -19.67 13.91 5.84
N PRO A 182 -20.35 14.06 6.98
CA PRO A 182 -19.71 13.94 8.28
C PRO A 182 -19.22 12.51 8.53
N LEU A 183 -18.02 12.39 9.08
CA LEU A 183 -17.40 11.14 9.49
C LEU A 183 -16.91 11.31 10.93
N GLU A 184 -17.54 10.59 11.85
CA GLU A 184 -17.27 10.68 13.28
C GLU A 184 -17.14 9.29 13.88
N GLY A 185 -16.18 9.11 14.79
CA GLY A 185 -15.92 7.82 15.40
C GLY A 185 -14.75 7.82 16.36
N SER A 186 -14.42 6.62 16.85
CA SER A 186 -13.24 6.37 17.66
C SER A 186 -12.61 5.04 17.29
N LEU A 187 -11.28 5.05 17.23
CA LEU A 187 -10.47 3.85 17.11
C LEU A 187 -10.51 3.04 18.41
N ALA A 188 -10.29 1.73 18.29
CA ALA A 188 -10.11 0.82 19.40
C ALA A 188 -8.76 1.07 20.11
N SER A 189 -8.62 0.53 21.33
CA SER A 189 -7.36 0.60 22.07
C SER A 189 -6.21 0.01 21.27
N GLY A 190 -5.03 0.63 21.34
CA GLY A 190 -3.85 0.24 20.57
C GLY A 190 -3.76 0.87 19.17
N TYR A 191 -4.78 1.62 18.75
CA TYR A 191 -4.79 2.35 17.48
C TYR A 191 -4.78 3.86 17.69
N SER A 192 -4.11 4.59 16.80
CA SER A 192 -3.93 6.06 16.90
C SER A 192 -3.68 6.71 15.55
N ARG A 193 -3.60 8.05 15.53
CA ARG A 193 -3.28 8.84 14.33
C ARG A 193 -4.15 8.51 13.09
N PRO A 194 -5.49 8.55 13.22
CA PRO A 194 -6.37 8.24 12.11
C PRO A 194 -6.15 9.21 10.94
N LYS A 195 -6.26 8.69 9.71
CA LYS A 195 -6.19 9.44 8.46
C LYS A 195 -7.35 9.04 7.56
N LEU A 196 -7.97 10.00 6.89
CA LEU A 196 -8.95 9.75 5.84
C LEU A 196 -8.24 9.75 4.49
N ALA A 197 -8.20 8.62 3.81
CA ALA A 197 -7.87 8.51 2.40
C ALA A 197 -9.16 8.50 1.56
N HIS A 198 -9.29 9.47 0.67
CA HIS A 198 -10.48 9.69 -0.15
C HIS A 198 -10.12 9.65 -1.63
N THR A 199 -10.53 8.59 -2.32
CA THR A 199 -10.44 8.52 -3.78
C THR A 199 -11.72 9.08 -4.40
N LEU A 200 -11.54 10.10 -5.23
CA LEU A 200 -12.60 10.76 -5.99
C LEU A 200 -13.02 9.92 -7.21
N PRO A 201 -14.19 10.19 -7.82
CA PRO A 201 -14.63 9.52 -9.04
C PRO A 201 -13.63 9.59 -10.20
N GLY A 202 -12.82 10.66 -10.26
CA GLY A 202 -11.75 10.83 -11.25
C GLY A 202 -10.47 10.04 -10.95
N GLY A 203 -10.40 9.29 -9.85
CA GLY A 203 -9.25 8.47 -9.46
C GLY A 203 -8.19 9.18 -8.62
N GLU A 204 -8.28 10.50 -8.43
CA GLU A 204 -7.43 11.26 -7.52
C GLU A 204 -7.68 10.81 -6.07
N THR A 205 -6.62 10.48 -5.32
CA THR A 205 -6.70 10.17 -3.89
C THR A 205 -6.15 11.33 -3.06
N ARG A 206 -6.93 11.80 -2.09
CA ARG A 206 -6.54 12.81 -1.10
C ARG A 206 -6.43 12.17 0.27
N ILE A 207 -5.39 12.52 1.03
CA ILE A 207 -5.21 12.00 2.38
C ILE A 207 -5.17 13.14 3.38
N VAL A 208 -5.98 13.05 4.43
CA VAL A 208 -6.13 14.07 5.47
C VAL A 208 -5.92 13.43 6.84
N ASP A 209 -5.05 14.00 7.66
CA ASP A 209 -4.88 13.59 9.04
C ASP A 209 -6.12 13.99 9.87
N LEU A 210 -6.67 13.06 10.64
CA LEU A 210 -7.90 13.24 11.42
C LEU A 210 -7.64 13.49 12.92
N GLY A 211 -6.38 13.53 13.33
CA GLY A 211 -5.96 13.76 14.72
C GLY A 211 -4.82 12.86 15.14
N GLN A 212 -4.40 12.98 16.40
CA GLN A 212 -3.35 12.13 16.99
C GLN A 212 -3.91 11.03 17.89
N GLY A 213 -5.07 11.28 18.52
CA GLY A 213 -5.73 10.35 19.43
C GLY A 213 -6.64 9.33 18.72
N PRO A 214 -7.39 8.52 19.47
CA PRO A 214 -8.29 7.52 18.91
C PRO A 214 -9.58 8.12 18.35
N ALA A 215 -10.06 9.24 18.91
CA ALA A 215 -11.25 9.92 18.41
C ALA A 215 -10.95 10.68 17.11
N PHE A 216 -11.91 10.67 16.19
CA PHE A 216 -11.85 11.46 14.96
C PHE A 216 -13.20 12.03 14.61
N ALA A 217 -13.18 13.24 14.04
CA ALA A 217 -14.35 13.90 13.47
C ALA A 217 -13.88 14.74 12.27
N ALA A 218 -14.45 14.49 11.11
CA ALA A 218 -14.13 15.22 9.89
C ALA A 218 -15.32 15.26 8.92
N SER A 219 -15.14 15.95 7.80
CA SER A 219 -16.10 15.94 6.70
C SER A 219 -15.39 15.57 5.40
N ALA A 220 -15.90 14.55 4.72
CA ALA A 220 -15.48 14.21 3.37
C ALA A 220 -16.24 15.08 2.35
N ASP A 221 -15.52 15.73 1.45
CA ASP A 221 -16.11 16.57 0.41
C ASP A 221 -16.50 15.74 -0.82
N LEU A 222 -17.77 15.35 -0.91
CA LEU A 222 -18.30 14.51 -1.99
C LEU A 222 -18.87 15.38 -3.11
N ALA A 223 -18.05 16.28 -3.66
CA ALA A 223 -18.47 17.27 -4.65
C ALA A 223 -18.76 16.68 -6.06
N GLY A 224 -18.16 15.52 -6.38
CA GLY A 224 -18.27 14.88 -7.69
C GLY A 224 -19.45 13.90 -7.78
N THR A 225 -20.08 13.81 -8.96
CA THR A 225 -20.99 12.70 -9.25
C THR A 225 -20.18 11.43 -9.53
N GLY A 226 -20.60 10.30 -8.97
CA GLY A 226 -19.96 9.00 -9.18
C GLY A 226 -19.65 8.26 -7.88
N ARG A 227 -18.74 7.29 -7.98
CA ARG A 227 -18.29 6.47 -6.86
C ARG A 227 -17.15 7.17 -6.13
N HIS A 228 -17.37 7.53 -4.87
CA HIS A 228 -16.31 7.97 -3.96
C HIS A 228 -15.88 6.79 -3.07
N ARG A 229 -14.58 6.59 -2.90
CA ARG A 229 -14.03 5.59 -1.99
C ARG A 229 -13.40 6.28 -0.78
N LEU A 230 -13.86 5.91 0.40
CA LEU A 230 -13.43 6.48 1.67
C LEU A 230 -12.78 5.39 2.50
N GLU A 231 -11.58 5.66 2.99
CA GLU A 231 -10.81 4.74 3.81
C GLU A 231 -10.28 5.48 5.03
N ILE A 232 -10.45 4.88 6.22
CA ILE A 232 -9.77 5.33 7.43
C ILE A 232 -8.62 4.39 7.69
N VAL A 233 -7.42 4.95 7.71
CA VAL A 233 -6.20 4.28 8.12
C VAL A 233 -5.84 4.76 9.52
N ALA A 234 -5.32 3.88 10.37
CA ALA A 234 -4.73 4.26 11.64
C ALA A 234 -3.45 3.49 11.93
N ASP A 235 -2.58 4.03 12.77
CA ASP A 235 -1.43 3.28 13.26
C ASP A 235 -1.86 2.27 14.31
N GLY A 236 -1.56 1.00 14.06
CA GLY A 236 -1.82 -0.11 14.97
C GLY A 236 -0.54 -0.80 15.47
N PRO A 237 -0.70 -1.90 16.22
CA PRO A 237 0.42 -2.63 16.83
C PRO A 237 1.44 -3.19 15.83
N ARG A 238 1.03 -3.41 14.57
CA ARG A 238 1.87 -3.93 13.48
C ARG A 238 2.13 -2.90 12.39
N GLY A 239 1.97 -1.61 12.70
CA GLY A 239 2.14 -0.49 11.77
C GLY A 239 0.80 0.06 11.26
N PRO A 240 0.84 0.93 10.24
CA PRO A 240 -0.36 1.52 9.64
C PRO A 240 -1.32 0.45 9.09
N GLU A 241 -2.60 0.51 9.47
CA GLU A 241 -3.63 -0.44 9.09
C GLU A 241 -4.89 0.23 8.52
N VAL A 242 -5.49 -0.40 7.51
CA VAL A 242 -6.83 -0.06 7.02
C VAL A 242 -7.88 -0.49 8.05
N ILE A 243 -8.56 0.48 8.66
CA ILE A 243 -9.56 0.28 9.72
C ILE A 243 -10.96 0.11 9.15
N VAL A 244 -11.34 1.01 8.25
CA VAL A 244 -12.55 0.92 7.43
C VAL A 244 -12.22 1.38 6.03
N ASN A 245 -12.91 0.84 5.04
CA ASN A 245 -12.82 1.22 3.64
C ASN A 245 -14.24 1.07 3.12
N PHE A 246 -14.89 2.00 2.43
CA PHE A 246 -16.25 1.80 1.89
C PHE A 246 -16.53 2.79 0.76
N HIS A 247 -17.62 2.60 0.03
CA HIS A 247 -17.99 3.43 -1.14
C HIS A 247 -19.24 4.25 -0.87
N VAL A 248 -19.24 5.51 -1.27
CA VAL A 248 -20.45 6.34 -1.29
C VAL A 248 -20.75 6.71 -2.73
N PHE A 249 -21.95 6.36 -3.19
CA PHE A 249 -22.43 6.60 -4.54
C PHE A 249 -23.21 7.92 -4.61
N VAL A 250 -22.66 8.91 -5.28
CA VAL A 250 -23.23 10.27 -5.33
C VAL A 250 -23.87 10.51 -6.69
N GLY A 251 -25.19 10.69 -6.72
CA GLY A 251 -25.94 10.95 -7.95
C GLY A 251 -25.92 9.80 -8.98
N VAL A 252 -25.46 8.61 -8.57
CA VAL A 252 -25.40 7.40 -9.40
C VAL A 252 -25.99 6.20 -8.64
N PRO A 253 -26.50 5.17 -9.34
CA PRO A 253 -26.97 3.96 -8.68
C PRO A 253 -25.86 3.28 -7.87
N VAL A 254 -26.24 2.67 -6.75
CA VAL A 254 -25.34 1.81 -5.98
C VAL A 254 -24.98 0.58 -6.83
N GLU A 255 -23.70 0.22 -6.81
CA GLU A 255 -23.19 -0.93 -7.54
C GLU A 255 -23.81 -2.24 -7.02
N VAL A 256 -24.29 -3.08 -7.93
CA VAL A 256 -24.93 -4.38 -7.65
C VAL A 256 -24.29 -5.55 -8.40
N LYS A 257 -23.23 -5.27 -9.16
CA LYS A 257 -22.44 -6.24 -9.93
C LYS A 257 -20.98 -5.84 -9.86
N PRO A 258 -20.02 -6.78 -9.84
CA PRO A 258 -18.61 -6.44 -9.87
C PRO A 258 -18.23 -5.70 -11.16
N GLU A 259 -17.40 -4.66 -11.04
CA GLU A 259 -16.96 -3.77 -12.12
C GLU A 259 -16.33 -4.46 -13.34
N THR A 260 -15.68 -5.62 -13.17
CA THR A 260 -15.01 -6.33 -14.27
C THR A 260 -15.36 -7.81 -14.29
N ALA A 261 -15.63 -8.34 -15.49
CA ALA A 261 -15.74 -9.76 -15.74
C ALA A 261 -14.45 -10.44 -15.30
N PRO A 262 -14.53 -11.58 -14.61
CA PRO A 262 -13.41 -11.90 -13.76
C PRO A 262 -12.45 -12.86 -14.50
N GLU A 263 -11.15 -12.55 -14.52
CA GLU A 263 -10.10 -13.35 -15.21
C GLU A 263 -10.04 -14.78 -14.65
N PRO A 264 -9.71 -15.83 -15.42
CA PRO A 264 -9.62 -17.19 -14.88
C PRO A 264 -8.67 -17.23 -13.68
N ARG A 265 -9.04 -17.91 -12.58
CA ARG A 265 -8.16 -18.03 -11.40
C ARG A 265 -6.85 -18.70 -11.78
N ARG A 266 -5.73 -18.10 -11.41
CA ARG A 266 -4.37 -18.54 -11.71
C ARG A 266 -3.63 -18.90 -10.44
N THR A 267 -3.68 -20.16 -10.06
CA THR A 267 -2.73 -20.69 -9.07
C THR A 267 -1.40 -20.98 -9.77
N VAL A 268 -0.39 -20.14 -9.54
CA VAL A 268 0.89 -20.21 -10.23
C VAL A 268 2.05 -20.41 -9.26
N LYS A 269 3.26 -20.67 -9.77
CA LYS A 269 4.45 -20.71 -8.90
C LYS A 269 4.76 -19.30 -8.37
N PRO A 270 5.43 -19.13 -7.21
CA PRO A 270 5.78 -17.82 -6.67
C PRO A 270 6.44 -16.88 -7.69
N ASP A 271 7.42 -17.35 -8.46
CA ASP A 271 8.10 -16.51 -9.48
C ASP A 271 7.16 -16.02 -10.59
N GLN A 272 6.16 -16.83 -10.96
CA GLN A 272 5.14 -16.47 -11.92
C GLN A 272 4.15 -15.45 -11.32
N ALA A 273 3.79 -15.61 -10.04
CA ALA A 273 2.97 -14.63 -9.33
C ALA A 273 3.71 -13.28 -9.20
N GLN A 274 5.01 -13.30 -8.88
CA GLN A 274 5.86 -12.12 -8.79
C GLN A 274 5.91 -11.38 -10.13
N SER A 275 6.18 -12.12 -11.22
CA SER A 275 6.21 -11.56 -12.58
C SER A 275 4.85 -10.95 -12.94
N ARG A 276 3.75 -11.64 -12.62
CA ARG A 276 2.39 -11.15 -12.90
C ARG A 276 2.06 -9.87 -12.13
N LEU A 277 2.40 -9.81 -10.83
CA LEU A 277 2.21 -8.61 -10.02
C LEU A 277 3.01 -7.43 -10.56
N PHE A 278 4.27 -7.66 -10.97
CA PHE A 278 5.10 -6.63 -11.59
C PHE A 278 4.49 -6.07 -12.88
N GLU A 279 3.98 -6.94 -13.76
CA GLU A 279 3.27 -6.53 -14.98
C GLU A 279 2.05 -5.65 -14.64
N LEU A 280 1.23 -6.09 -13.69
CA LEU A 280 0.01 -5.39 -13.28
C LEU A 280 0.30 -4.01 -12.68
N ILE A 281 1.30 -3.92 -11.80
CA ILE A 281 1.79 -2.64 -11.25
C ILE A 281 2.15 -1.66 -12.37
N ASN A 282 2.94 -2.10 -13.35
CA ASN A 282 3.36 -1.24 -14.45
C ASN A 282 2.23 -0.90 -15.42
N GLN A 283 1.26 -1.79 -15.62
CA GLN A 283 0.04 -1.47 -16.38
C GLN A 283 -0.75 -0.33 -15.74
N GLU A 284 -0.95 -0.37 -14.41
CA GLU A 284 -1.67 0.70 -13.70
C GLU A 284 -0.91 2.03 -13.71
N ARG A 285 0.42 2.00 -13.59
CA ARG A 285 1.25 3.20 -13.69
C ARG A 285 1.19 3.84 -15.07
N VAL A 286 1.30 3.05 -16.14
CA VAL A 286 1.17 3.55 -17.51
C VAL A 286 -0.22 4.13 -17.77
N LYS A 287 -1.29 3.47 -17.29
CA LYS A 287 -2.66 4.01 -17.37
C LYS A 287 -2.80 5.36 -16.64
N ALA A 288 -2.06 5.57 -15.56
CA ALA A 288 -2.03 6.82 -14.82
C ALA A 288 -1.06 7.88 -15.38
N GLY A 289 -0.40 7.61 -16.53
CA GLY A 289 0.57 8.52 -17.13
C GLY A 289 1.91 8.60 -16.38
N LEU A 290 2.23 7.59 -15.56
CA LEU A 290 3.49 7.48 -14.83
C LEU A 290 4.48 6.56 -15.56
N GLU A 291 5.77 6.79 -15.32
CA GLU A 291 6.83 5.91 -15.81
C GLU A 291 6.73 4.52 -15.16
N ALA A 292 6.99 3.48 -15.97
CA ALA A 292 7.08 2.11 -15.49
C ALA A 292 8.26 1.96 -14.53
N LEU A 293 8.06 1.20 -13.46
CA LEU A 293 9.10 0.86 -12.49
C LEU A 293 10.03 -0.21 -13.04
N VAL A 294 11.29 -0.09 -12.66
CA VAL A 294 12.30 -1.12 -12.89
C VAL A 294 12.23 -2.16 -11.77
N PHE A 295 12.23 -3.44 -12.15
CA PHE A 295 12.30 -4.53 -11.17
C PHE A 295 13.69 -4.56 -10.52
N ASP A 296 13.73 -4.60 -9.19
CA ASP A 296 14.96 -4.61 -8.40
C ASP A 296 15.09 -5.94 -7.63
N PRO A 297 16.06 -6.80 -7.99
CA PRO A 297 16.26 -8.10 -7.33
C PRO A 297 16.68 -8.00 -5.86
N GLU A 298 17.52 -7.01 -5.49
CA GLU A 298 17.97 -6.81 -4.10
C GLU A 298 16.79 -6.37 -3.23
N LEU A 299 15.97 -5.47 -3.77
CA LEU A 299 14.74 -5.03 -3.13
C LEU A 299 13.72 -6.17 -2.98
N SER A 300 13.66 -7.06 -3.98
CA SER A 300 12.79 -8.25 -3.94
C SER A 300 13.26 -9.27 -2.90
N GLU A 301 14.55 -9.38 -2.64
CA GLU A 301 15.09 -10.20 -1.56
C GLU A 301 14.67 -9.67 -0.19
N ALA A 302 14.80 -8.35 0.03
CA ALA A 302 14.33 -7.71 1.26
C ALA A 302 12.82 -7.88 1.47
N ALA A 303 12.02 -7.69 0.40
CA ALA A 303 10.58 -7.91 0.43
C ALA A 303 10.23 -9.38 0.74
N ARG A 304 10.95 -10.34 0.14
CA ARG A 304 10.73 -11.77 0.35
C ARG A 304 11.06 -12.18 1.79
N GLY A 305 12.15 -11.65 2.35
CA GLY A 305 12.48 -11.85 3.76
C GLY A 305 11.36 -11.39 4.69
N HIS A 306 10.71 -10.26 4.41
CA HIS A 306 9.56 -9.79 5.19
C HIS A 306 8.33 -10.69 5.03
N SER A 307 8.02 -11.14 3.81
CA SER A 307 6.95 -12.11 3.56
C SER A 307 7.16 -13.45 4.27
N GLU A 308 8.40 -13.94 4.31
CA GLU A 308 8.78 -15.16 5.03
C GLU A 308 8.69 -14.98 6.55
N ASP A 309 9.10 -13.83 7.07
CA ASP A 309 8.97 -13.46 8.48
C ASP A 309 7.50 -13.39 8.92
N MET A 310 6.65 -12.70 8.17
CA MET A 310 5.19 -12.66 8.38
C MET A 310 4.59 -14.07 8.48
N ARG A 311 4.98 -14.96 7.56
CA ARG A 311 4.50 -16.35 7.58
C ARG A 311 5.00 -17.14 8.79
N LYS A 312 6.29 -16.99 9.12
CA LYS A 312 6.95 -17.76 10.17
C LYS A 312 6.48 -17.35 11.55
N GLU A 313 6.42 -16.05 11.80
CA GLU A 313 6.07 -15.48 13.11
C GLU A 313 4.54 -15.31 13.29
N GLY A 314 3.77 -15.61 12.25
CA GLY A 314 2.31 -15.63 12.34
C GLY A 314 1.71 -14.23 12.48
N TYR A 315 1.96 -13.36 11.50
CA TYR A 315 1.31 -12.06 11.44
C TYR A 315 1.25 -11.55 9.99
N VAL A 316 0.39 -10.57 9.73
CA VAL A 316 0.40 -9.80 8.48
C VAL A 316 0.43 -8.32 8.84
N GLY A 317 1.54 -7.63 8.55
CA GLY A 317 1.72 -6.23 8.92
C GLY A 317 3.09 -5.68 8.57
N HIS A 318 3.25 -4.36 8.66
CA HIS A 318 4.48 -3.65 8.28
C HIS A 318 5.62 -3.81 9.27
N LEU A 319 5.27 -3.76 10.55
CA LEU A 319 6.24 -3.81 11.63
C LEU A 319 6.50 -5.27 12.00
N SER A 320 7.68 -5.72 11.60
CA SER A 320 8.18 -7.03 11.98
C SER A 320 8.71 -7.01 13.41
N PRO A 321 8.39 -8.02 14.23
CA PRO A 321 8.93 -8.13 15.59
C PRO A 321 10.42 -8.52 15.57
N THR A 322 10.92 -9.05 14.45
CA THR A 322 12.31 -9.52 14.29
C THR A 322 13.16 -8.56 13.46
N SER A 323 12.54 -7.88 12.50
CA SER A 323 13.21 -7.11 11.46
C SER A 323 12.71 -5.64 11.40
N GLY A 324 11.78 -5.23 12.24
CA GLY A 324 11.41 -3.83 12.38
C GLY A 324 10.62 -3.29 11.18
N SER A 325 10.77 -2.00 10.85
CA SER A 325 10.04 -1.31 9.77
C SER A 325 10.61 -1.60 8.38
N ALA A 326 9.91 -1.16 7.32
CA ALA A 326 10.40 -1.26 5.95
C ALA A 326 11.73 -0.51 5.78
N GLU A 327 11.85 0.70 6.35
CA GLU A 327 13.06 1.51 6.32
C GLU A 327 14.24 0.80 7.01
N GLU A 328 13.99 0.16 8.17
CA GLU A 328 15.01 -0.62 8.87
C GLU A 328 15.44 -1.87 8.08
N ARG A 329 14.48 -2.54 7.41
CA ARG A 329 14.78 -3.67 6.52
C ARG A 329 15.62 -3.25 5.32
N LEU A 330 15.25 -2.14 4.66
CA LEU A 330 16.01 -1.58 3.53
C LEU A 330 17.43 -1.20 3.96
N LEU A 331 17.55 -0.50 5.10
CA LEU A 331 18.85 -0.09 5.65
C LEU A 331 19.76 -1.30 5.93
N ARG A 332 19.23 -2.37 6.55
CA ARG A 332 20.01 -3.59 6.80
C ARG A 332 20.39 -4.33 5.52
N ALA A 333 19.58 -4.24 4.46
CA ALA A 333 19.91 -4.78 3.15
C ALA A 333 20.93 -3.92 2.38
N GLY A 334 21.39 -2.79 2.96
CA GLY A 334 22.26 -1.84 2.27
C GLY A 334 21.53 -1.05 1.18
N ILE A 335 20.21 -1.11 1.13
CA ILE A 335 19.38 -0.42 0.15
C ILE A 335 19.10 0.99 0.67
N VAL A 336 19.63 1.95 -0.07
CA VAL A 336 19.57 3.37 0.25
C VAL A 336 18.48 4.03 -0.58
N THR A 337 17.56 4.74 0.08
CA THR A 337 16.53 5.54 -0.57
C THR A 337 16.02 6.64 0.37
N ASP A 338 15.43 7.71 -0.18
CA ASP A 338 14.67 8.72 0.54
C ASP A 338 13.16 8.60 0.40
N LEU A 339 12.72 7.67 -0.42
CA LEU A 339 11.33 7.47 -0.71
C LEU A 339 11.09 5.98 -0.70
N ALA A 340 10.44 5.51 0.35
CA ALA A 340 9.97 4.14 0.45
C ALA A 340 8.45 4.13 0.62
N ALA A 341 7.81 3.19 -0.06
CA ALA A 341 6.45 2.76 0.23
C ALA A 341 6.41 1.24 0.23
N GLU A 342 5.50 0.69 1.01
CA GLU A 342 5.31 -0.75 1.15
C GLU A 342 3.83 -1.07 1.03
N ASN A 343 3.51 -2.07 0.22
CA ASN A 343 2.24 -2.76 0.26
C ASN A 343 2.44 -4.18 0.80
N ILE A 344 1.43 -4.66 1.51
CA ILE A 344 1.36 -6.04 2.00
C ILE A 344 0.00 -6.61 1.61
N ALA A 345 -0.01 -7.85 1.10
CA ALA A 345 -1.23 -8.55 0.76
C ALA A 345 -1.17 -10.03 1.16
N HIS A 346 -2.34 -10.63 1.35
CA HIS A 346 -2.49 -12.07 1.60
C HIS A 346 -3.65 -12.58 0.73
N GLY A 347 -3.34 -13.52 -0.16
CA GLY A 347 -4.34 -14.08 -1.08
C GLY A 347 -3.82 -15.31 -1.79
N ASN A 348 -4.59 -15.81 -2.76
CA ASN A 348 -4.29 -17.06 -3.47
C ASN A 348 -4.17 -16.89 -4.99
N ASP A 349 -4.37 -15.66 -5.49
CA ASP A 349 -4.37 -15.33 -6.91
C ASP A 349 -3.74 -13.92 -7.08
N PRO A 350 -2.71 -13.77 -7.91
CA PRO A 350 -1.99 -12.49 -8.07
C PRO A 350 -2.86 -11.38 -8.69
N ASP A 351 -3.79 -11.71 -9.59
CA ASP A 351 -4.68 -10.74 -10.21
C ASP A 351 -5.71 -10.23 -9.20
N GLU A 352 -6.26 -11.11 -8.35
CA GLU A 352 -7.14 -10.71 -7.25
C GLU A 352 -6.42 -9.89 -6.17
N ILE A 353 -5.19 -10.29 -5.81
CA ILE A 353 -4.32 -9.53 -4.89
C ILE A 353 -4.10 -8.11 -5.41
N HIS A 354 -3.66 -7.98 -6.66
CA HIS A 354 -3.40 -6.67 -7.26
C HIS A 354 -4.68 -5.83 -7.35
N LYS A 355 -5.81 -6.42 -7.76
CA LYS A 355 -7.09 -5.73 -7.79
C LYS A 355 -7.45 -5.19 -6.41
N GLY A 356 -7.31 -6.01 -5.37
CA GLY A 356 -7.51 -5.57 -3.99
C GLY A 356 -6.64 -4.38 -3.62
N LEU A 357 -5.37 -4.38 -4.04
CA LEU A 357 -4.42 -3.29 -3.75
C LEU A 357 -4.85 -2.00 -4.43
N MET A 358 -5.31 -2.08 -5.68
CA MET A 358 -5.88 -0.94 -6.39
C MET A 358 -7.25 -0.52 -5.83
N ASP A 359 -7.95 -1.43 -5.15
CA ASP A 359 -9.22 -1.19 -4.48
C ASP A 359 -9.10 -0.54 -3.09
N SER A 360 -7.88 -0.42 -2.56
CA SER A 360 -7.55 0.35 -1.37
C SER A 360 -6.91 1.69 -1.75
N PRO A 361 -7.48 2.85 -1.37
CA PRO A 361 -6.88 4.17 -1.62
C PRO A 361 -5.43 4.24 -1.14
N GLY A 362 -5.16 3.63 0.01
CA GLY A 362 -3.85 3.57 0.60
C GLY A 362 -2.82 2.81 -0.25
N HIS A 363 -3.12 1.55 -0.55
CA HIS A 363 -2.21 0.69 -1.31
C HIS A 363 -2.04 1.16 -2.76
N ARG A 364 -3.12 1.67 -3.37
CA ARG A 364 -3.09 2.32 -4.68
C ARG A 364 -2.12 3.51 -4.72
N ASN A 365 -2.09 4.32 -3.67
CA ASN A 365 -1.19 5.47 -3.59
C ASN A 365 0.29 5.05 -3.56
N ALA A 366 0.62 3.90 -2.95
CA ALA A 366 1.99 3.36 -3.00
C ALA A 366 2.38 2.92 -4.43
N ILE A 367 1.49 2.21 -5.14
CA ILE A 367 1.70 1.76 -6.52
C ILE A 367 1.89 2.94 -7.47
N LEU A 368 1.04 3.97 -7.32
CA LEU A 368 1.03 5.16 -8.17
C LEU A 368 1.88 6.31 -7.64
N LEU A 369 2.80 6.04 -6.70
CA LEU A 369 3.68 7.06 -6.15
C LEU A 369 4.60 7.62 -7.26
N PRO A 370 4.48 8.89 -7.70
CA PRO A 370 5.11 9.34 -8.94
C PRO A 370 6.64 9.34 -8.93
N LYS A 371 7.26 9.45 -7.76
CA LYS A 371 8.71 9.58 -7.59
C LYS A 371 9.43 8.25 -7.37
N THR A 372 8.72 7.12 -7.32
CA THR A 372 9.36 5.81 -7.25
C THR A 372 9.87 5.41 -8.62
N THR A 373 11.04 4.79 -8.65
CA THR A 373 11.74 4.36 -9.87
C THR A 373 11.89 2.84 -9.93
N HIS A 374 11.90 2.18 -8.77
CA HIS A 374 12.11 0.74 -8.67
C HIS A 374 11.03 0.09 -7.79
N VAL A 375 10.78 -1.19 -8.06
CA VAL A 375 9.94 -2.05 -7.22
C VAL A 375 10.61 -3.39 -6.98
N GLY A 376 10.52 -3.87 -5.76
CA GLY A 376 10.86 -5.24 -5.40
C GLY A 376 9.63 -5.95 -4.86
N ILE A 377 9.38 -7.15 -5.35
CA ILE A 377 8.19 -7.93 -4.97
C ILE A 377 8.66 -9.21 -4.31
N GLY A 378 8.29 -9.40 -3.05
CA GLY A 378 8.59 -10.58 -2.27
C GLY A 378 7.35 -11.44 -2.09
N ILE A 379 7.49 -12.76 -2.22
CA ILE A 379 6.38 -13.70 -2.02
C ILE A 379 6.84 -14.84 -1.11
N SER A 380 6.07 -15.08 -0.04
CA SER A 380 6.13 -16.31 0.73
C SER A 380 4.88 -17.13 0.45
N SER A 381 5.05 -18.34 -0.08
CA SER A 381 3.94 -19.23 -0.44
C SER A 381 3.86 -20.47 0.44
N ALA A 382 2.66 -20.90 0.78
CA ALA A 382 2.41 -22.22 1.36
C ALA A 382 1.34 -22.96 0.55
N ARG A 383 1.50 -24.27 0.36
CA ARG A 383 0.49 -25.09 -0.33
C ARG A 383 -0.51 -25.66 0.67
N LYS A 384 -1.81 -25.41 0.45
CA LYS A 384 -2.92 -25.98 1.22
C LYS A 384 -3.83 -26.76 0.26
N GLY A 385 -3.52 -28.04 0.06
CA GLY A 385 -4.20 -28.85 -0.96
C GLY A 385 -3.88 -28.39 -2.37
N ASN A 386 -4.92 -28.07 -3.16
CA ASN A 386 -4.79 -27.54 -4.51
C ASN A 386 -4.64 -26.01 -4.59
N VAL A 387 -4.70 -25.33 -3.43
CA VAL A 387 -4.58 -23.87 -3.34
C VAL A 387 -3.18 -23.48 -2.86
N VAL A 388 -2.62 -22.43 -3.45
CA VAL A 388 -1.39 -21.80 -2.96
C VAL A 388 -1.80 -20.52 -2.23
N ASP A 389 -1.32 -20.39 -1.01
CA ASP A 389 -1.52 -19.25 -0.10
C ASP A 389 -0.29 -18.36 -0.20
N TYR A 390 -0.43 -17.12 -0.69
CA TYR A 390 0.64 -16.15 -0.83
C TYR A 390 0.55 -15.07 0.24
N ILE A 391 1.67 -14.78 0.90
CA ILE A 391 1.90 -13.51 1.58
C ILE A 391 2.85 -12.73 0.67
N VAL A 392 2.45 -11.52 0.31
CA VAL A 392 3.14 -10.68 -0.67
C VAL A 392 3.57 -9.37 0.00
N THR A 393 4.79 -8.96 -0.27
CA THR A 393 5.32 -7.63 0.06
C THR A 393 5.74 -6.94 -1.23
N GLU A 394 5.25 -5.74 -1.50
CA GLU A 394 5.75 -4.88 -2.59
C GLU A 394 6.47 -3.69 -1.96
N LEU A 395 7.76 -3.53 -2.26
CA LEU A 395 8.55 -2.37 -1.84
C LEU A 395 8.77 -1.47 -3.04
N PHE A 396 8.35 -0.21 -2.92
CA PHE A 396 8.54 0.81 -3.94
C PHE A 396 9.57 1.80 -3.44
N ILE A 397 10.64 2.02 -4.21
CA ILE A 397 11.69 2.96 -3.82
C ILE A 397 12.02 3.96 -4.91
N ARG A 398 12.65 5.06 -4.52
CA ARG A 398 13.49 5.85 -5.42
C ARG A 398 14.94 5.38 -5.29
N ARG A 399 15.43 4.65 -6.27
CA ARG A 399 16.87 4.34 -6.37
C ARG A 399 17.59 5.56 -6.96
N ILE A 400 18.58 6.07 -6.24
CA ILE A 400 19.51 7.07 -6.76
C ILE A 400 20.76 6.31 -7.22
N PRO A 401 20.97 6.10 -8.53
CA PRO A 401 22.05 5.27 -9.03
C PRO A 401 23.41 5.90 -8.70
N PRO A 402 24.47 5.10 -8.50
CA PRO A 402 25.83 5.58 -8.43
C PRO A 402 26.20 6.42 -9.66
N LEU A 403 26.94 7.51 -9.47
CA LEU A 403 27.49 8.28 -10.57
C LEU A 403 28.49 7.42 -11.36
N GLY A 404 28.29 7.34 -12.68
CA GLY A 404 29.27 6.77 -13.59
C GLY A 404 30.45 7.73 -13.85
N PRO A 405 31.51 7.26 -14.51
CA PRO A 405 32.68 8.09 -14.85
C PRO A 405 32.31 9.31 -15.71
N ASP A 406 31.21 9.24 -16.48
CA ASP A 406 30.75 10.29 -17.39
C ASP A 406 29.80 11.31 -16.73
N ALA A 407 29.67 11.30 -15.40
CA ALA A 407 28.70 12.13 -14.70
C ALA A 407 28.87 13.64 -14.98
N GLY A 408 30.11 14.14 -15.08
CA GLY A 408 30.37 15.53 -15.48
C GLY A 408 29.87 15.85 -16.90
N LEU A 409 30.04 14.92 -17.84
CA LEU A 409 29.56 15.07 -19.22
C LEU A 409 28.02 15.09 -19.29
N LEU A 410 27.36 14.28 -18.47
CA LEU A 410 25.89 14.30 -18.37
C LEU A 410 25.39 15.65 -17.84
N VAL A 411 26.07 16.26 -16.87
CA VAL A 411 25.73 17.61 -16.40
C VAL A 411 25.87 18.64 -17.53
N LEU A 412 26.97 18.60 -18.29
CA LEU A 412 27.18 19.47 -19.43
C LEU A 412 26.09 19.31 -20.51
N THR A 413 25.65 18.06 -20.72
CA THR A 413 24.58 17.74 -21.68
C THR A 413 23.23 18.31 -21.24
N GLU A 414 22.86 18.16 -19.97
CA GLU A 414 21.61 18.72 -19.42
C GLU A 414 21.64 20.27 -19.42
N LEU A 415 22.79 20.88 -19.13
CA LEU A 415 22.98 22.33 -19.22
C LEU A 415 22.83 22.82 -20.67
N ALA A 416 23.41 22.11 -21.64
CA ALA A 416 23.27 22.45 -23.06
C ALA A 416 21.81 22.37 -23.52
N ALA A 417 21.08 21.31 -23.14
CA ALA A 417 19.65 21.18 -23.43
C ALA A 417 18.82 22.31 -22.80
N SER A 418 19.13 22.69 -21.56
CA SER A 418 18.44 23.78 -20.86
C SER A 418 18.68 25.12 -21.55
N ARG A 419 19.91 25.36 -22.04
CA ARG A 419 20.26 26.58 -22.80
C ARG A 419 19.61 26.62 -24.18
N GLU A 420 19.52 25.49 -24.85
CA GLU A 420 18.85 25.38 -26.15
C GLU A 420 17.37 25.78 -26.05
N LEU A 421 16.67 25.35 -24.98
CA LEU A 421 15.29 25.76 -24.70
C LEU A 421 15.15 27.29 -24.55
N ASP A 422 16.19 27.95 -24.06
CA ASP A 422 16.25 29.42 -23.90
C ASP A 422 16.84 30.14 -25.14
N GLY A 423 17.18 29.41 -26.21
CA GLY A 423 17.80 29.98 -27.42
C GLY A 423 19.25 30.43 -27.23
N LEU A 424 19.96 29.88 -26.24
CA LEU A 424 21.33 30.24 -25.90
C LEU A 424 22.35 29.20 -26.43
N GLN A 425 23.56 29.67 -26.72
CA GLN A 425 24.67 28.80 -27.16
C GLN A 425 25.17 27.90 -26.01
N PRO A 426 25.61 26.66 -26.26
CA PRO A 426 26.19 25.78 -25.25
C PRO A 426 27.39 26.40 -24.53
N LEU A 427 27.58 26.04 -23.27
CA LEU A 427 28.71 26.51 -22.46
C LEU A 427 29.97 25.70 -22.77
N LYS A 428 31.13 26.36 -22.77
CA LYS A 428 32.42 25.70 -22.83
C LYS A 428 32.88 25.32 -21.42
N GLU A 429 33.23 24.06 -21.18
CA GLU A 429 33.82 23.68 -19.90
C GLU A 429 35.16 24.40 -19.67
N GLU A 430 35.36 24.93 -18.46
CA GLU A 430 36.61 25.56 -18.01
C GLU A 430 37.23 24.71 -16.88
N PRO A 431 38.31 23.95 -17.15
CA PRO A 431 38.87 22.98 -16.21
C PRO A 431 39.23 23.55 -14.84
N ALA A 432 39.78 24.77 -14.78
CA ALA A 432 40.14 25.40 -13.51
C ALA A 432 38.91 25.68 -12.62
N LEU A 433 37.76 26.01 -13.23
CA LEU A 433 36.51 26.18 -12.50
C LEU A 433 35.93 24.83 -12.07
N SER A 434 36.03 23.79 -12.92
CA SER A 434 35.62 22.42 -12.56
C SER A 434 36.41 21.88 -11.37
N GLU A 435 37.72 22.16 -11.27
CA GLU A 435 38.54 21.76 -10.12
C GLU A 435 38.08 22.42 -8.81
N LEU A 436 37.79 23.72 -8.84
CA LEU A 436 37.27 24.46 -7.68
C LEU A 436 35.89 23.94 -7.26
N ALA A 437 35.00 23.73 -8.22
CA ALA A 437 33.68 23.18 -7.98
C ALA A 437 33.76 21.75 -7.40
N ALA A 438 34.63 20.90 -7.94
CA ALA A 438 34.87 19.54 -7.46
C ALA A 438 35.42 19.52 -6.03
N ALA A 439 36.30 20.47 -5.67
CA ALA A 439 36.79 20.63 -4.31
C ALA A 439 35.67 21.04 -3.34
N ALA A 440 34.77 21.94 -3.77
CA ALA A 440 33.64 22.39 -2.96
C ALA A 440 32.65 21.24 -2.65
N VAL A 441 32.26 20.44 -3.64
CA VAL A 441 31.36 19.30 -3.42
C VAL A 441 31.96 18.22 -2.53
N ARG A 442 33.26 17.90 -2.69
CA ARG A 442 33.96 16.94 -1.82
C ARG A 442 34.01 17.42 -0.38
N ARG A 443 34.41 18.68 -0.18
CA ARG A 443 34.46 19.30 1.14
C ARG A 443 33.10 19.27 1.84
N TYR A 444 32.03 19.52 1.08
CA TYR A 444 30.67 19.38 1.62
C TYR A 444 30.38 17.94 2.04
N LEU A 445 30.67 16.94 1.22
CA LEU A 445 30.37 15.55 1.60
C LEU A 445 31.22 15.05 2.77
N ASP A 446 32.48 15.48 2.87
CA ASP A 446 33.45 14.99 3.86
C ASP A 446 33.25 15.62 5.26
N ASP A 447 32.72 16.85 5.34
CA ASP A 447 32.53 17.57 6.59
C ASP A 447 31.03 17.77 6.92
N PRO A 448 30.46 16.97 7.84
CA PRO A 448 29.05 17.02 8.16
C PRO A 448 28.63 18.31 8.87
N VAL A 449 29.57 19.13 9.38
CA VAL A 449 29.28 20.38 10.09
C VAL A 449 29.03 21.54 9.12
N LEU A 450 29.65 21.53 7.92
CA LEU A 450 29.58 22.66 6.99
C LEU A 450 28.20 22.83 6.37
N SER A 451 27.58 23.99 6.52
CA SER A 451 26.37 24.33 5.78
C SER A 451 26.66 24.55 4.29
N GLN A 452 25.61 24.67 3.47
CA GLN A 452 25.77 25.04 2.05
C GLN A 452 26.38 26.44 1.92
N ASP A 453 25.97 27.38 2.78
CA ASP A 453 26.48 28.74 2.81
C ASP A 453 27.98 28.77 3.14
N ASP A 454 28.43 27.97 4.11
CA ASP A 454 29.86 27.88 4.46
C ASP A 454 30.72 27.43 3.28
N VAL A 455 30.22 26.47 2.49
CA VAL A 455 30.91 25.96 1.30
C VAL A 455 30.93 27.02 0.20
N MET A 456 29.82 27.70 -0.03
CA MET A 456 29.71 28.74 -1.05
C MET A 456 30.55 29.98 -0.73
N ASP A 457 30.63 30.38 0.54
CA ASP A 457 31.50 31.46 0.99
C ASP A 457 32.99 31.08 0.89
N GLY A 458 33.32 29.82 1.16
CA GLY A 458 34.65 29.28 0.91
C GLY A 458 35.03 29.33 -0.57
N LEU A 459 34.10 28.91 -1.44
CA LEU A 459 34.30 28.91 -2.89
C LEU A 459 34.49 30.33 -3.43
N ARG A 460 33.69 31.30 -2.98
CA ARG A 460 33.84 32.73 -3.36
C ARG A 460 35.24 33.25 -3.07
N ARG A 461 35.77 33.00 -1.86
CA ARG A 461 37.14 33.41 -1.49
C ARG A 461 38.20 32.73 -2.36
N GLN A 462 38.03 31.45 -2.71
CA GLN A 462 38.95 30.74 -3.59
C GLN A 462 38.93 31.31 -5.01
N LEU A 463 37.75 31.65 -5.54
CA LEU A 463 37.61 32.29 -6.85
C LEU A 463 38.33 33.65 -6.87
N GLU A 464 38.17 34.49 -5.84
CA GLU A 464 38.86 35.78 -5.70
C GLU A 464 40.39 35.66 -5.65
N GLN A 465 40.91 34.58 -5.05
CA GLN A 465 42.34 34.33 -4.91
C GLN A 465 42.95 33.59 -6.12
N SER A 466 42.12 32.98 -6.94
CA SER A 466 42.56 32.20 -8.10
C SER A 466 42.97 33.11 -9.28
N GLN A 467 43.78 32.57 -10.19
CA GLN A 467 44.03 33.19 -11.51
C GLN A 467 42.90 32.90 -12.52
N ALA A 468 41.72 32.45 -12.06
CA ALA A 468 40.58 32.14 -12.91
C ALA A 468 40.10 33.40 -13.69
N PRO A 469 39.31 33.24 -14.77
CA PRO A 469 38.96 34.34 -15.67
C PRO A 469 38.43 35.58 -14.92
N ARG A 470 38.91 36.77 -15.31
CA ARG A 470 38.57 38.09 -14.68
C ARG A 470 37.15 38.61 -15.03
N GLY A 471 36.20 37.70 -15.21
CA GLY A 471 34.83 37.98 -15.60
C GLY A 471 33.83 37.99 -14.44
N ALA A 472 32.56 38.22 -14.72
CA ALA A 472 31.49 38.07 -13.74
C ALA A 472 31.26 36.58 -13.46
N VAL A 473 31.54 36.14 -12.23
CA VAL A 473 31.40 34.73 -11.84
C VAL A 473 30.18 34.54 -10.93
N THR A 474 29.29 33.62 -11.30
CA THR A 474 28.13 33.22 -10.51
C THR A 474 28.21 31.72 -10.26
N ALA A 475 27.93 31.28 -9.03
CA ALA A 475 27.96 29.86 -8.68
C ALA A 475 26.61 29.42 -8.07
N ALA A 476 26.20 28.19 -8.40
CA ALA A 476 25.01 27.55 -7.87
C ALA A 476 25.39 26.26 -7.12
N PHE A 477 24.72 26.00 -6.00
CA PHE A 477 24.87 24.80 -5.18
C PHE A 477 23.56 24.04 -5.16
N ILE A 478 23.58 22.74 -5.47
CA ILE A 478 22.38 21.91 -5.56
C ILE A 478 22.62 20.55 -4.91
N VAL A 479 21.63 20.08 -4.15
CA VAL A 479 21.52 18.67 -3.74
C VAL A 479 20.31 18.06 -4.44
N ALA A 480 20.50 16.96 -5.15
CA ALA A 480 19.46 16.35 -5.99
C ALA A 480 19.53 14.82 -6.01
N GLY A 481 18.42 14.19 -6.42
CA GLY A 481 18.34 12.74 -6.63
C GLY A 481 18.70 12.30 -8.06
N SER A 482 18.90 13.23 -9.00
CA SER A 482 19.41 12.96 -10.34
C SER A 482 20.12 14.21 -10.91
N ILE A 483 20.97 14.02 -11.92
CA ILE A 483 21.66 15.13 -12.62
C ILE A 483 20.64 16.08 -13.26
N LYS A 484 19.64 15.53 -13.97
CA LYS A 484 18.58 16.31 -14.61
C LYS A 484 17.77 17.15 -13.61
N GLU A 485 17.37 16.55 -12.48
CA GLU A 485 16.73 17.30 -11.39
C GLU A 485 17.63 18.41 -10.86
N GLY A 486 18.93 18.12 -10.69
CA GLY A 486 19.90 19.08 -10.19
C GLY A 486 20.05 20.30 -11.10
N VAL A 487 20.18 20.10 -12.41
CA VAL A 487 20.28 21.19 -13.39
C VAL A 487 18.98 21.99 -13.46
N ALA A 488 17.82 21.33 -13.48
CA ALA A 488 16.52 22.00 -13.54
C ALA A 488 16.19 22.86 -12.31
N ARG A 489 16.81 22.57 -11.15
CA ARG A 489 16.63 23.30 -9.89
C ARG A 489 17.70 24.37 -9.64
N MET A 490 18.63 24.53 -10.56
CA MET A 490 19.68 25.52 -10.44
C MET A 490 19.10 26.92 -10.32
N GLU A 491 19.47 27.63 -9.25
CA GLU A 491 19.14 29.04 -9.07
C GLU A 491 20.28 29.91 -9.61
N ILE A 492 20.05 30.55 -10.75
CA ILE A 492 20.95 31.52 -11.37
C ILE A 492 20.12 32.70 -11.88
N ASP A 493 20.62 33.93 -11.73
CA ASP A 493 19.90 35.07 -12.25
C ASP A 493 19.89 35.06 -13.79
N PRO A 494 18.78 35.50 -14.44
CA PRO A 494 18.66 35.42 -15.89
C PRO A 494 19.75 36.16 -16.67
N LYS A 495 20.34 37.22 -16.10
CA LYS A 495 21.39 38.00 -16.77
C LYS A 495 22.70 37.22 -16.77
N SER A 496 23.11 36.68 -15.63
CA SER A 496 24.29 35.80 -15.55
C SER A 496 24.13 34.57 -16.43
N TRP A 497 22.94 33.95 -16.45
CA TRP A 497 22.66 32.81 -17.31
C TRP A 497 22.84 33.15 -18.80
N ALA A 498 22.28 34.26 -19.27
CA ALA A 498 22.40 34.69 -20.66
C ALA A 498 23.84 35.13 -21.03
N ALA A 499 24.55 35.76 -20.10
CA ALA A 499 25.92 36.24 -20.30
C ALA A 499 26.96 35.11 -20.32
N ALA A 500 26.74 34.05 -19.54
CA ALA A 500 27.70 32.96 -19.39
C ALA A 500 28.12 32.35 -20.74
N ARG A 501 29.42 32.11 -20.88
CA ARG A 501 30.07 31.40 -22.00
C ARG A 501 30.83 30.17 -21.54
N ARG A 502 31.20 30.11 -20.26
CA ARG A 502 31.95 29.01 -19.67
C ARG A 502 31.28 28.46 -18.42
N VAL A 503 31.60 27.21 -18.10
CA VAL A 503 31.14 26.55 -16.88
C VAL A 503 32.23 25.69 -16.25
N GLY A 504 32.33 25.72 -14.93
CA GLY A 504 32.99 24.69 -14.12
C GLY A 504 31.96 23.77 -13.50
N VAL A 505 32.19 22.45 -13.61
CA VAL A 505 31.28 21.43 -13.08
C VAL A 505 31.96 20.67 -11.94
N GLY A 506 31.39 20.80 -10.74
CA GLY A 506 31.69 19.98 -9.59
C GLY A 506 30.52 19.05 -9.34
N ILE A 507 30.76 17.74 -9.37
CA ILE A 507 29.75 16.76 -9.02
C ILE A 507 30.37 15.69 -8.13
N ALA A 508 29.68 15.37 -7.04
CA ALA A 508 30.02 14.24 -6.20
C ALA A 508 28.76 13.59 -5.66
N GLN A 509 28.89 12.36 -5.21
CA GLN A 509 27.82 11.60 -4.60
C GLN A 509 28.33 10.91 -3.36
N GLY A 510 27.52 10.85 -2.31
CA GLY A 510 27.94 10.21 -1.08
C GLY A 510 26.85 10.14 -0.02
N VAL A 511 27.26 9.69 1.17
CA VAL A 511 26.43 9.63 2.36
C VAL A 511 26.84 10.75 3.29
N ARG A 512 25.88 11.60 3.69
CA ARG A 512 26.11 12.69 4.64
C ARG A 512 24.91 12.80 5.59
N PRO A 513 25.11 12.96 6.91
CA PRO A 513 24.02 13.21 7.85
C PRO A 513 23.13 14.38 7.41
N GLY A 514 21.81 14.19 7.47
CA GLY A 514 20.82 15.18 7.04
C GLY A 514 20.54 15.19 5.54
N LEU A 515 21.31 14.45 4.72
CA LEU A 515 21.01 14.22 3.32
C LEU A 515 20.45 12.81 3.10
N VAL A 516 19.75 12.68 1.98
CA VAL A 516 19.40 11.39 1.41
C VAL A 516 20.71 10.66 1.08
N PRO A 517 20.93 9.40 1.50
CA PRO A 517 22.18 8.75 1.17
C PRO A 517 22.27 8.51 -0.35
N ASN A 518 23.48 8.58 -0.90
CA ASN A 518 23.75 8.69 -2.34
C ASN A 518 23.14 9.94 -3.01
N SER A 519 22.85 11.01 -2.27
CA SER A 519 22.53 12.32 -2.86
C SER A 519 23.64 12.76 -3.79
N ILE A 520 23.25 13.33 -4.93
CA ILE A 520 24.16 14.01 -5.84
C ILE A 520 24.28 15.46 -5.37
N VAL A 521 25.51 15.89 -5.12
CA VAL A 521 25.87 17.27 -4.80
C VAL A 521 26.50 17.88 -6.05
N LEU A 522 25.94 18.98 -6.51
CA LEU A 522 26.37 19.74 -7.67
C LEU A 522 26.81 21.14 -7.24
N VAL A 523 27.96 21.56 -7.70
CA VAL A 523 28.40 22.95 -7.71
C VAL A 523 28.67 23.33 -9.16
N LEU A 524 28.00 24.36 -9.65
CA LEU A 524 28.16 24.86 -11.01
C LEU A 524 28.68 26.29 -10.94
N ILE A 525 29.76 26.58 -11.65
CA ILE A 525 30.39 27.91 -11.67
C ILE A 525 30.32 28.47 -13.09
N PHE A 526 29.61 29.56 -13.29
CA PHE A 526 29.40 30.21 -14.57
C PHE A 526 30.29 31.44 -14.71
N SER A 527 30.84 31.63 -15.91
CA SER A 527 31.65 32.81 -16.27
C SER A 527 31.31 33.25 -17.69
N ASP A 528 31.44 34.55 -17.97
CA ASP A 528 31.28 35.17 -19.29
C ASP A 528 32.51 34.99 -20.21
#